data_AF-A0A962T2L0-F1
#
_entry.id   AF-A0A962T2L0-F1
#
_cell.length_a   1.000
_cell.length_b   1.000
_cell.length_c   1.000
_cell.angle_alpha   90.00
_cell.angle_beta   90.00
_cell.angle_gamma   90.00
#
_symmetry.space_group_name_H-M   'P 1'
#
loop_
_entity.id
_entity.type
_entity.pdbx_description
1 polymer ?
#
loop_
_entity_poly.entity_id
_entity_poly.type
_entity_poly.pdbx_seq_one_letter_code
_entity_poly.pdbx_strand_id
1 'polypeptide(L)' 'MSDSGLILTAVAGIFLLLFLVMKVKLHAFVALLLASLLVGVTAGMPLTGVIESIQKGMGGTLGFVAVVVGLGAMFG' A
#
# COMPACT_ATOMS: atom_id res chain seq x y z
N MET A 1 13.26 9.81 13.41
CA MET A 1 12.18 9.31 14.30
C MET A 1 12.77 8.19 15.12
N SER A 2 12.53 8.13 16.43
CA SER A 2 12.92 6.97 17.25
C SER A 2 12.21 5.71 16.74
N ASP A 3 12.83 4.53 16.84
CA ASP A 3 12.26 3.26 16.36
C ASP A 3 10.82 3.01 16.85
N SER A 4 10.55 3.38 18.11
CA SER A 4 9.21 3.33 18.70
C SER A 4 8.17 4.16 17.93
N GLY A 5 8.59 5.28 17.33
CA GLY A 5 7.74 6.15 16.52
C GLY A 5 7.33 5.51 15.19
N LEU A 6 8.21 4.74 14.56
CA LEU A 6 7.93 4.01 13.32
C LEU A 6 6.95 2.84 13.56
N ILE A 7 7.12 2.13 14.67
CA ILE A 7 6.21 1.06 15.07
C ILE A 7 4.82 1.65 15.33
N LEU A 8 4.74 2.79 16.02
CA LEU A 8 3.47 3.44 16.32
C LEU A 8 2.74 3.91 15.04
N THR A 9 3.45 4.54 14.10
CA THR A 9 2.85 4.93 12.81
C THR A 9 2.44 3.73 11.97
N ALA A 10 3.19 2.62 12.01
CA ALA A 10 2.81 1.40 11.32
C ALA A 10 1.51 0.80 11.89
N VAL A 11 1.41 0.68 13.22
CA VAL A 11 0.19 0.19 13.90
C VAL A 11 -0.99 1.10 13.60
N ALA A 12 -0.80 2.42 13.69
CA ALA A 12 -1.84 3.38 13.36
C ALA A 12 -2.29 3.27 11.89
N GLY A 13 -1.34 3.04 10.98
CA GLY A 13 -1.61 2.80 9.56
C GLY A 13 -2.49 1.57 9.30
N ILE A 14 -2.20 0.46 9.98
CA ILE A 14 -3.01 -0.77 9.90
C ILE A 14 -4.44 -0.50 10.40
N PHE A 15 -4.58 0.14 11.55
CA PHE A 15 -5.90 0.50 12.09
C PHE A 15 -6.67 1.41 11.14
N LEU A 16 -6.02 2.40 10.53
CA LEU A 16 -6.63 3.32 9.59
C LEU A 16 -7.10 2.60 8.31
N LEU A 17 -6.29 1.69 7.78
CA LEU A 17 -6.63 0.87 6.61
C LEU A 17 -7.85 -0.01 6.91
N LEU A 18 -7.80 -0.73 8.03
CA LEU A 18 -8.90 -1.57 8.52
C LEU A 18 -10.20 -0.75 8.71
N PHE A 19 -10.09 0.45 9.26
CA PHE A 19 -11.21 1.37 9.43
C PHE A 19 -11.80 1.82 8.08
N LEU A 20 -10.96 2.21 7.11
CA LEU A 20 -11.43 2.61 5.77
C LEU A 20 -12.15 1.48 5.05
N VAL A 21 -11.66 0.24 5.16
CA VAL A 21 -12.27 -0.92 4.50
C VAL A 21 -13.56 -1.36 5.22
N MET A 22 -13.54 -1.47 6.55
CA MET A 22 -14.69 -2.02 7.28
C MET A 22 -15.79 -1.00 7.57
N LYS A 23 -15.45 0.24 7.94
CA LYS A 23 -16.43 1.27 8.30
C LYS A 23 -16.84 2.12 7.11
N VAL A 24 -15.87 2.61 6.34
CA VAL A 24 -16.14 3.48 5.18
C VAL A 24 -16.52 2.66 3.94
N LYS A 25 -16.31 1.33 3.96
CA LYS A 25 -16.60 0.40 2.86
C LYS A 25 -15.92 0.79 1.55
N LEU A 26 -14.74 1.41 1.63
CA LEU A 26 -13.94 1.70 0.45
C LEU A 26 -13.38 0.41 -0.14
N HIS A 27 -13.22 0.38 -1.47
CA HIS A 27 -12.51 -0.70 -2.13
C HIS A 27 -11.11 -0.84 -1.53
N ALA A 28 -10.69 -2.08 -1.26
CA ALA A 28 -9.45 -2.38 -0.56
C ALA A 28 -8.24 -1.66 -1.16
N PHE A 29 -8.17 -1.60 -2.50
CA PHE A 29 -7.12 -0.91 -3.23
C PHE A 29 -7.05 0.59 -2.94
N VAL A 30 -8.19 1.29 -2.98
CA VAL A 30 -8.29 2.73 -2.70
C VAL A 30 -7.94 3.00 -1.24
N ALA A 31 -8.43 2.15 -0.33
CA ALA A 31 -8.10 2.26 1.09
C ALA A 31 -6.60 2.06 1.34
N LEU A 32 -5.98 1.09 0.67
CA LEU A 32 -4.54 0.83 0.75
C LEU A 32 -3.74 2.03 0.26
N LEU A 33 -4.12 2.62 -0.88
CA LEU A 33 -3.48 3.81 -1.44
C LEU A 33 -3.52 4.98 -0.46
N LEU A 34 -4.70 5.32 0.07
CA LEU A 34 -4.87 6.41 1.02
C LEU A 34 -4.09 6.16 2.32
N ALA A 35 -4.16 4.95 2.87
CA ALA A 35 -3.44 4.59 4.08
C ALA A 35 -1.92 4.67 3.88
N SER A 36 -1.41 4.14 2.75
CA SER A 36 0.02 4.17 2.42
C SER A 36 0.53 5.60 2.26
N LEU A 37 -0.28 6.46 1.65
CA LEU A 37 0.07 7.86 1.41
C LEU A 37 0.11 8.65 2.73
N LEU A 38 -0.89 8.46 3.59
CA LEU A 38 -0.93 9.04 4.94
C LEU A 38 0.25 8.55 5.79
N VAL A 39 0.48 7.23 5.84
CA VAL A 39 1.57 6.63 6.62
C VAL A 39 2.93 7.13 6.11
N GLY A 40 3.16 7.14 4.80
CA GLY A 40 4.42 7.61 4.20
C GLY A 40 4.71 9.07 4.52
N VAL A 41 3.72 9.95 4.45
CA VAL A 41 3.86 11.36 4.82
C VAL A 41 4.12 11.51 6.32
N THR A 42 3.39 10.79 7.18
CA THR A 42 3.62 10.83 8.65
C THR A 42 4.96 10.24 9.07
N ALA A 43 5.54 9.33 8.27
CA ALA A 43 6.87 8.78 8.47
C ALA A 43 7.99 9.74 8.03
N GLY A 44 7.65 10.92 7.48
CA GLY A 44 8.61 11.94 7.06
C GLY A 44 9.21 11.72 5.68
N MET A 45 8.64 10.84 4.86
CA MET A 45 9.08 10.68 3.47
C MET A 45 8.62 11.86 2.61
N PRO A 46 9.46 12.33 1.66
CA PRO A 46 9.01 13.30 0.67
C PRO A 46 7.89 12.70 -0.19
N LEU A 47 6.91 13.51 -0.59
CA LEU A 47 5.72 13.05 -1.31
C LEU A 47 6.06 12.25 -2.58
N THR A 48 7.11 12.65 -3.29
CA THR A 48 7.64 11.93 -4.46
C THR A 48 8.12 10.53 -4.10
N GLY A 49 8.87 10.38 -3.00
CA GLY A 49 9.36 9.08 -2.52
C GLY A 49 8.25 8.16 -2.03
N VAL A 50 7.15 8.71 -1.48
CA VAL A 50 5.96 7.94 -1.11
C VAL A 50 5.29 7.35 -2.34
N ILE A 51 5.06 8.17 -3.37
CA ILE A 51 4.45 7.73 -4.64
C ILE A 51 5.32 6.66 -5.32
N GLU A 52 6.63 6.87 -5.36
CA GLU A 52 7.57 5.92 -5.96
C GLU A 52 7.58 4.57 -5.21
N SER A 53 7.53 4.59 -3.88
CA SER A 53 7.44 3.38 -3.05
C SER A 53 6.12 2.63 -3.30
N ILE A 54 5.01 3.34 -3.41
CA ILE A 54 3.69 2.78 -3.74
C ILE A 54 3.74 2.13 -5.13
N GLN A 55 4.25 2.84 -6.14
CA GLN A 55 4.39 2.33 -7.50
C GLN A 55 5.29 1.10 -7.57
N LYS A 56 6.41 1.10 -6.85
CA LYS A 56 7.32 -0.04 -6.80
C LYS A 56 6.66 -1.28 -6.18
N GLY A 57 5.96 -1.12 -5.06
CA GLY A 57 5.23 -2.21 -4.41
C GLY A 57 4.13 -2.78 -5.31
N MET A 58 3.26 -1.92 -5.83
CA MET A 58 2.19 -2.32 -6.74
C MET A 58 2.73 -2.91 -8.04
N GLY A 59 3.71 -2.26 -8.67
CA GLY A 59 4.32 -2.70 -9.92
C GLY A 59 4.98 -4.06 -9.81
N GLY A 60 5.63 -4.36 -8.67
CA GLY A 60 6.15 -5.71 -8.39
C GLY A 60 5.03 -6.75 -8.33
N THR A 61 3.95 -6.48 -7.61
CA THR A 61 2.80 -7.39 -7.53
C THR A 61 2.10 -7.56 -8.87
N LEU A 62 1.85 -6.48 -9.61
CA LEU A 62 1.20 -6.52 -10.92
C LEU A 62 2.08 -7.17 -11.97
N GLY A 63 3.40 -6.99 -11.92
CA GLY A 63 4.34 -7.67 -12.79
C GLY A 63 4.32 -9.18 -12.58
N PHE A 64 4.37 -9.63 -11.33
CA PHE A 64 4.24 -11.05 -11.00
C PHE A 64 2.90 -11.64 -11.49
N VAL A 65 1.79 -10.96 -11.17
CA VAL A 65 0.46 -11.39 -11.60
C VAL A 65 0.33 -11.39 -13.11
N ALA A 66 0.85 -10.38 -13.81
CA ALA A 66 0.81 -10.30 -15.28
C ALA A 66 1.54 -11.45 -15.96
N VAL A 67 2.68 -11.89 -15.42
CA VAL A 67 3.42 -13.05 -15.94
C VAL A 67 2.63 -14.34 -15.74
N VAL A 68 2.12 -14.57 -14.52
CA VAL A 68 1.36 -15.78 -14.18
C VAL A 68 0.06 -15.86 -14.99
N VAL A 69 -0.69 -14.75 -15.07
CA VAL A 69 -1.94 -14.66 -15.84
C VAL A 69 -1.66 -14.77 -17.34
N GLY A 70 -0.60 -14.13 -17.84
CA GLY A 70 -0.22 -14.19 -19.26
C GLY A 70 0.18 -15.60 -19.71
N LEU A 71 1.01 -16.30 -18.93
CA LEU A 71 1.34 -17.71 -19.17
C LEU A 71 0.09 -18.59 -19.07
N GLY A 72 -0.74 -18.38 -18.04
CA GLY A 72 -1.99 -19.11 -17.86
C GLY A 72 -2.98 -18.94 -19.02
N ALA A 73 -3.05 -17.76 -19.63
CA ALA A 73 -3.89 -17.50 -20.79
C ALA A 73 -3.35 -18.13 -22.10
N MET A 74 -2.04 -18.38 -22.20
CA MET A 74 -1.43 -19.04 -23.37
C MET A 74 -1.50 -20.57 -23.31
N PHE A 75 -1.48 -21.13 -22.10
CA PHE A 75 -1.54 -22.59 -21.88
C PHE A 75 -2.93 -23.10 -21.48
N GLY A 76 -3.90 -22.21 -21.31
CA GLY A 76 -5.29 -22.49 -20.93
C GLY A 76 -6.22 -22.73 -22.10
#